data_AF-A0A149V0J9-F1
#
_entry.id   AF-A0A149V0J9-F1
#
_cell.length_a   1.000
_cell.length_b   1.000
_cell.length_c   1.000
_cell.angle_alpha   90.00
_cell.angle_beta   90.00
_cell.angle_gamma   90.00
#
_symmetry.space_group_name_H-M   'P 1'
#
loop_
_entity.id
_entity.type
_entity.pdbx_description
1 polymer ?
#
loop_
_entity_poly.entity_id
_entity_poly.type
_entity_poly.pdbx_seq_one_letter_code
_entity_poly.pdbx_strand_id
1 'polypeptide(L)'
;MTEIVLAHQVDLKTWRQAARHYALAGTPPEALSWRVAQSAEDAQRVFQVASSEQTDPDAVLHLPRRLVEWILLALQASSPERFDALYRLVFRVVQDHLDLTTALDDPDVRAVVGLVDAVKAETERFRLEFARVFADPAQTVWSDTPTAYVVEGNAAYCMARYARPWEIRTAYRSMKWDGKALWFGAGGAEATAEPQGGWQQAGQGVWQDWPRTVLVPDRAEVETTTSLDALAAEAMDCRSCALWRPSARTVFGEGSATARVMLVGEQPGDQEDQAGRPFVGPAGQVLERALEEAGLSRSTVYVTNAVKHFRFTWRNGRRLHQKPEQESVQACQMWLDAERRLIQPALIVMMGVTAAQSLLHRPVTISRERSRIFPLGEGSQGLVTVHPSYLLRLPSEADKQREYARFVEDLRQVKAFMDSLA
;
A
#
# COMPACT_ATOMS: atom_id res chain seq x y z
N MET A 1 -8.66 -38.72 -14.82
CA MET A 1 -8.46 -37.44 -14.11
C MET A 1 -7.04 -36.99 -14.42
N THR A 2 -6.89 -35.84 -15.08
CA THR A 2 -5.59 -35.29 -15.46
C THR A 2 -5.02 -34.54 -14.27
N GLU A 3 -3.83 -34.95 -13.83
CA GLU A 3 -3.13 -34.35 -12.70
C GLU A 3 -2.34 -33.11 -13.14
N ILE A 4 -2.59 -31.98 -12.48
CA ILE A 4 -1.89 -30.71 -12.69
C ILE A 4 -0.98 -30.44 -11.50
N VAL A 5 0.33 -30.44 -11.76
CA VAL A 5 1.36 -30.19 -10.75
C VAL A 5 1.82 -28.73 -10.81
N LEU A 6 1.75 -28.05 -9.67
CA LEU A 6 2.22 -26.68 -9.47
C LEU A 6 3.60 -26.67 -8.81
N ALA A 7 4.46 -25.70 -9.15
CA ALA A 7 5.83 -25.66 -8.63
C ALA A 7 5.89 -25.31 -7.13
N HIS A 8 4.98 -24.47 -6.64
CA HIS A 8 4.91 -24.05 -5.23
C HIS A 8 3.50 -23.57 -4.85
N GLN A 9 3.30 -23.24 -3.57
CA GLN A 9 1.98 -22.96 -2.97
C GLN A 9 1.19 -21.81 -3.61
N VAL A 10 1.85 -20.88 -4.29
CA VAL A 10 1.25 -19.69 -4.91
C VAL A 10 1.70 -19.52 -6.36
N ASP A 11 1.93 -20.65 -7.06
CA ASP A 11 2.36 -20.67 -8.46
C ASP A 11 1.22 -20.25 -9.41
N LEU A 12 0.98 -18.93 -9.44
CA LEU A 12 -0.04 -18.29 -10.25
C LEU A 12 0.20 -18.52 -11.75
N LYS A 13 1.46 -18.55 -12.18
CA LYS A 13 1.82 -18.72 -13.58
C LYS A 13 1.34 -20.06 -14.11
N THR A 14 1.73 -21.15 -13.46
CA THR A 14 1.36 -22.51 -13.87
C THR A 14 -0.14 -22.71 -13.73
N TRP A 15 -0.73 -22.27 -12.61
CA TRP A 15 -2.18 -22.37 -12.41
C TRP A 15 -2.96 -21.63 -13.51
N ARG A 16 -2.58 -20.40 -13.85
CA ARG A 16 -3.23 -19.61 -14.91
C ARG A 16 -3.08 -20.25 -16.28
N GLN A 17 -1.91 -20.83 -16.58
CA GLN A 17 -1.67 -21.51 -17.85
C GLN A 17 -2.57 -22.74 -17.99
N ALA A 18 -2.63 -23.59 -16.96
CA ALA A 18 -3.49 -24.77 -16.93
C ALA A 18 -4.98 -24.37 -16.99
N ALA A 19 -5.40 -23.43 -16.15
CA ALA A 19 -6.78 -22.96 -16.10
C ALA A 19 -7.24 -22.41 -17.46
N ARG A 20 -6.41 -21.59 -18.14
CA ARG A 20 -6.73 -21.11 -19.49
C ARG A 20 -6.85 -22.25 -20.49
N HIS A 21 -5.89 -23.17 -20.52
CA HIS A 21 -5.88 -24.29 -21.45
C HIS A 21 -7.14 -25.15 -21.32
N TYR A 22 -7.44 -25.62 -20.10
CA TYR A 22 -8.56 -26.53 -19.87
C TYR A 22 -9.92 -25.84 -19.90
N ALA A 23 -10.02 -24.59 -19.45
CA ALA A 23 -11.28 -23.85 -19.54
C ALA A 23 -11.65 -23.57 -21.00
N LEU A 24 -10.70 -23.22 -21.87
CA LEU A 24 -10.96 -23.03 -23.31
C LEU A 24 -11.31 -24.35 -24.01
N ALA A 25 -10.72 -25.47 -23.55
CA ALA A 25 -11.04 -26.81 -24.04
C ALA A 25 -12.38 -27.37 -23.50
N GLY A 26 -13.10 -26.63 -22.64
CA GLY A 26 -14.34 -27.10 -22.03
C GLY A 26 -14.16 -28.33 -21.14
N THR A 27 -12.96 -28.51 -20.56
CA THR A 27 -12.68 -29.67 -19.69
C THR A 27 -13.34 -29.47 -18.32
N PRO A 28 -14.25 -30.35 -17.89
CA PRO A 28 -14.99 -30.14 -16.66
C PRO A 28 -14.11 -30.32 -15.41
N PRO A 29 -14.39 -29.63 -14.29
CA PRO A 29 -13.56 -29.65 -13.08
C PRO A 29 -13.26 -31.04 -12.53
N GLU A 30 -14.22 -31.97 -12.55
CA GLU A 30 -14.07 -33.36 -12.09
C GLU A 30 -13.08 -34.19 -12.93
N ALA A 31 -12.72 -33.72 -14.12
CA ALA A 31 -11.72 -34.35 -14.95
C ALA A 31 -10.29 -33.96 -14.55
N LEU A 32 -10.09 -32.98 -13.67
CA LEU A 32 -8.79 -32.47 -13.26
C LEU A 32 -8.54 -32.71 -11.77
N SER A 33 -7.27 -32.81 -11.39
CA SER A 33 -6.82 -32.70 -10.00
C SER A 33 -5.62 -31.78 -9.90
N TRP A 34 -5.52 -31.07 -8.78
CA TRP A 34 -4.47 -30.07 -8.56
C TRP A 34 -3.62 -30.46 -7.36
N ARG A 35 -2.30 -30.36 -7.48
CA ARG A 35 -1.40 -30.50 -6.35
C ARG A 35 -0.14 -29.68 -6.50
N VAL A 36 0.52 -29.39 -5.38
CA VAL A 36 1.84 -28.77 -5.35
C VAL A 36 2.91 -29.86 -5.38
N ALA A 37 4.01 -29.62 -6.09
CA ALA A 37 5.16 -30.49 -6.10
C ALA A 37 5.72 -30.71 -4.68
N GLN A 38 5.99 -31.97 -4.32
CA GLN A 38 6.53 -32.34 -3.01
C GLN A 38 7.99 -32.82 -3.08
N SER A 39 8.52 -33.02 -4.27
CA SER A 39 9.89 -33.51 -4.52
C SER A 39 10.52 -32.84 -5.75
N ALA A 40 11.82 -33.02 -5.92
CA ALA A 40 12.52 -32.58 -7.14
C ALA A 40 12.04 -33.32 -8.40
N GLU A 41 11.58 -34.57 -8.26
CA GLU A 41 10.97 -35.34 -9.36
C GLU A 41 9.61 -34.75 -9.74
N ASP A 42 8.79 -34.37 -8.76
CA ASP A 42 7.54 -33.65 -9.01
C ASP A 42 7.77 -32.31 -9.70
N ALA A 43 8.85 -31.61 -9.35
CA ALA A 43 9.20 -30.34 -9.98
C ALA A 43 9.47 -30.47 -11.50
N GLN A 44 9.87 -31.67 -11.96
CA GLN A 44 10.01 -31.96 -13.40
C GLN A 44 8.67 -32.22 -14.09
N ARG A 45 7.62 -32.51 -13.31
CA ARG A 45 6.25 -32.77 -13.77
C ARG A 45 5.35 -31.54 -13.69
N VAL A 46 5.90 -30.37 -13.33
CA VAL A 46 5.17 -29.09 -13.30
C VAL A 46 4.49 -28.89 -14.66
N PHE A 47 3.22 -28.53 -14.60
CA PHE A 47 2.40 -28.46 -15.80
C PHE A 47 2.99 -27.47 -16.81
N GLN A 48 3.15 -27.95 -18.05
CA GLN A 48 3.50 -27.15 -19.20
C GLN A 48 2.60 -27.57 -20.35
N VAL A 49 2.02 -26.59 -21.05
CA VAL A 49 1.27 -26.89 -22.28
C VAL A 49 2.28 -27.38 -23.32
N ALA A 50 2.08 -28.59 -23.84
CA ALA A 50 2.91 -29.13 -24.90
C ALA A 50 2.88 -28.20 -26.12
N SER A 51 4.00 -28.02 -26.81
CA SER A 51 4.07 -27.16 -28.00
C SER A 51 3.06 -27.53 -29.08
N SER A 52 2.65 -28.80 -29.14
CA SER A 52 1.62 -29.34 -30.05
C SER A 52 0.17 -29.06 -29.61
N GLU A 53 -0.05 -28.70 -28.35
CA GLU A 53 -1.35 -28.46 -27.72
C GLU A 53 -1.56 -26.98 -27.36
N GLN A 54 -0.66 -26.11 -27.85
CA GLN A 54 -0.84 -24.67 -27.76
C GLN A 54 -2.12 -24.31 -28.52
N THR A 55 -3.19 -24.04 -27.76
CA THR A 55 -4.36 -23.30 -28.23
C THR A 55 -3.91 -22.04 -28.97
N ASP A 56 -4.71 -21.60 -29.94
CA ASP A 56 -4.51 -20.36 -30.68
C ASP A 56 -3.96 -19.27 -29.74
N PRO A 57 -2.76 -18.73 -29.98
CA PRO A 57 -2.16 -17.71 -29.12
C PRO A 57 -3.09 -16.50 -28.93
N ASP A 58 -3.99 -16.25 -29.89
CA ASP A 58 -4.99 -15.18 -29.88
C ASP A 58 -6.29 -15.54 -29.12
N ALA A 59 -6.48 -16.79 -28.68
CA ALA A 59 -7.67 -17.19 -27.92
C ALA A 59 -7.67 -16.60 -26.50
N VAL A 60 -8.32 -15.45 -26.31
CA VAL A 60 -8.36 -14.73 -25.03
C VAL A 60 -9.46 -15.27 -24.11
N LEU A 61 -9.07 -15.67 -22.90
CA LEU A 61 -10.02 -15.96 -21.83
C LEU A 61 -10.48 -14.64 -21.18
N HIS A 62 -11.69 -14.20 -21.48
CA HIS A 62 -12.26 -12.97 -20.91
C HIS A 62 -12.88 -13.27 -19.54
N LEU A 63 -12.22 -12.82 -18.47
CA LEU A 63 -12.72 -12.93 -17.10
C LEU A 63 -13.15 -11.56 -16.55
N PRO A 64 -14.25 -11.48 -15.78
CA PRO A 64 -14.59 -10.27 -15.05
C PRO A 64 -13.45 -9.83 -14.13
N ARG A 65 -13.19 -8.52 -14.03
CA ARG A 65 -12.12 -7.98 -13.18
C ARG A 65 -12.19 -8.48 -11.73
N ARG A 66 -13.40 -8.56 -11.18
CA ARG A 66 -13.64 -9.06 -9.81
C ARG A 66 -13.16 -10.50 -9.63
N LEU A 67 -13.36 -11.36 -10.62
CA LEU A 67 -12.86 -12.73 -10.58
C LEU A 67 -11.34 -12.79 -10.61
N VAL A 68 -10.69 -11.94 -11.41
CA VAL A 68 -9.23 -11.83 -11.44
C VAL A 68 -8.69 -11.41 -10.07
N GLU A 69 -9.33 -10.44 -9.41
CA GLU A 69 -8.97 -10.01 -8.06
C GLU A 69 -9.14 -11.16 -7.04
N TRP A 70 -10.24 -11.92 -7.12
CA TRP A 70 -10.46 -13.10 -6.28
C TRP A 70 -9.44 -14.20 -6.51
N ILE A 71 -9.06 -14.49 -7.77
CA ILE A 71 -8.02 -15.47 -8.08
C ILE A 71 -6.70 -15.07 -7.42
N LEU A 72 -6.28 -13.81 -7.53
CA LEU A 72 -5.02 -13.33 -6.95
C LEU A 72 -4.98 -13.47 -5.43
N LEU A 73 -6.12 -13.29 -4.76
CA LEU A 73 -6.23 -13.43 -3.31
C LEU A 73 -6.38 -14.90 -2.89
N ALA A 74 -7.42 -15.61 -3.35
CA ALA A 74 -7.73 -16.96 -2.92
C ALA A 74 -6.66 -18.01 -3.30
N LEU A 75 -5.81 -17.76 -4.31
CA LEU A 75 -4.67 -18.64 -4.60
C LEU A 75 -3.68 -18.71 -3.43
N GLN A 76 -3.64 -17.66 -2.60
CA GLN A 76 -2.80 -17.57 -1.41
C GLN A 76 -3.43 -18.26 -0.19
N ALA A 77 -4.66 -18.78 -0.26
CA ALA A 77 -5.28 -19.47 0.86
C ALA A 77 -4.50 -20.75 1.22
N SER A 78 -4.56 -21.20 2.48
CA SER A 78 -3.94 -22.46 2.91
C SER A 78 -4.78 -23.70 2.56
N SER A 79 -6.05 -23.53 2.18
CA SER A 79 -6.93 -24.64 1.79
C SER A 79 -6.33 -25.42 0.61
N PRO A 80 -6.16 -26.75 0.70
CA PRO A 80 -5.71 -27.59 -0.40
C PRO A 80 -6.63 -27.51 -1.63
N GLU A 81 -7.94 -27.30 -1.41
CA GLU A 81 -8.99 -27.30 -2.43
C GLU A 81 -9.09 -25.98 -3.20
N ARG A 82 -8.27 -24.96 -2.84
CA ARG A 82 -8.35 -23.63 -3.44
C ARG A 82 -8.17 -23.64 -4.95
N PHE A 83 -7.32 -24.52 -5.48
CA PHE A 83 -7.03 -24.59 -6.92
C PHE A 83 -8.23 -25.15 -7.68
N ASP A 84 -8.86 -26.19 -7.14
CA ASP A 84 -10.09 -26.79 -7.65
C ASP A 84 -11.26 -25.80 -7.60
N ALA A 85 -11.44 -25.11 -6.45
CA ALA A 85 -12.49 -24.12 -6.27
C ALA A 85 -12.35 -22.95 -7.26
N LEU A 86 -11.12 -22.43 -7.43
CA LEU A 86 -10.84 -21.37 -8.39
C LEU A 86 -11.07 -21.83 -9.83
N TYR A 87 -10.60 -23.04 -10.21
CA TYR A 87 -10.78 -23.55 -11.56
C TYR A 87 -12.26 -23.76 -11.88
N ARG A 88 -13.00 -24.35 -10.94
CA ARG A 88 -14.45 -24.53 -11.06
C ARG A 88 -15.17 -23.21 -11.28
N LEU A 89 -14.84 -22.17 -10.50
CA LEU A 89 -15.47 -20.86 -10.68
C LEU A 89 -15.12 -20.25 -12.06
N VAL A 90 -13.86 -20.36 -12.51
CA VAL A 90 -13.46 -19.93 -13.86
C VAL A 90 -14.24 -20.70 -14.93
N PHE A 91 -14.32 -22.02 -14.82
CA PHE A 91 -15.06 -22.87 -15.75
C PHE A 91 -16.53 -22.43 -15.84
N ARG A 92 -17.21 -22.26 -14.70
CA ARG A 92 -18.63 -21.87 -14.67
C ARG A 92 -18.87 -20.47 -15.23
N VAL A 93 -17.95 -19.52 -15.02
CA VAL A 93 -18.06 -18.19 -15.63
C VAL A 93 -17.89 -18.25 -17.15
N VAL A 94 -16.99 -19.10 -17.65
CA VAL A 94 -16.63 -19.17 -19.06
C VAL A 94 -17.61 -20.04 -19.86
N GLN A 95 -17.93 -21.22 -19.35
CA GLN A 95 -18.73 -22.25 -20.04
C GLN A 95 -20.20 -22.19 -19.67
N ASP A 96 -20.53 -21.95 -18.39
CA ASP A 96 -21.93 -21.88 -17.91
C ASP A 96 -22.47 -20.44 -17.87
N HIS A 97 -21.65 -19.45 -18.23
CA HIS A 97 -21.99 -18.02 -18.22
C HIS A 97 -22.49 -17.51 -16.86
N LEU A 98 -21.91 -18.02 -15.76
CA LEU A 98 -22.24 -17.58 -14.40
C LEU A 98 -22.00 -16.08 -14.20
N ASP A 99 -23.05 -15.34 -13.86
CA ASP A 99 -22.96 -13.91 -13.53
C ASP A 99 -22.64 -13.68 -12.05
N LEU A 100 -21.40 -13.25 -11.78
CA LEU A 100 -20.88 -12.96 -10.43
C LEU A 100 -21.53 -11.74 -9.76
N THR A 101 -22.31 -10.94 -10.49
CA THR A 101 -23.04 -9.80 -9.92
C THR A 101 -24.36 -10.23 -9.28
N THR A 102 -24.97 -11.30 -9.77
CA THR A 102 -26.26 -11.81 -9.28
C THR A 102 -26.12 -13.10 -8.46
N ALA A 103 -25.08 -13.89 -8.71
CA ALA A 103 -24.88 -15.21 -8.10
C ALA A 103 -24.20 -15.17 -6.71
N LEU A 104 -24.56 -14.21 -5.85
CA LEU A 104 -23.91 -14.06 -4.53
C LEU A 104 -24.15 -15.26 -3.59
N ASP A 105 -25.29 -15.92 -3.75
CA ASP A 105 -25.67 -17.12 -2.98
C ASP A 105 -25.25 -18.45 -3.63
N ASP A 106 -24.48 -18.39 -4.71
CA ASP A 106 -23.95 -19.59 -5.32
C ASP A 106 -22.89 -20.23 -4.41
N PRO A 107 -22.92 -21.56 -4.19
CA PRO A 107 -21.99 -22.22 -3.28
C PRO A 107 -20.52 -22.11 -3.70
N ASP A 108 -20.21 -22.13 -5.00
CA ASP A 108 -18.83 -21.99 -5.48
C ASP A 108 -18.36 -20.54 -5.33
N VAL A 109 -19.25 -19.57 -5.55
CA VAL A 109 -18.97 -18.15 -5.29
C VAL A 109 -18.69 -17.93 -3.81
N ARG A 110 -19.55 -18.42 -2.91
CA ARG A 110 -19.33 -18.30 -1.45
C ARG A 110 -18.05 -18.99 -0.99
N ALA A 111 -17.73 -20.15 -1.55
CA ALA A 111 -16.48 -20.85 -1.22
C ALA A 111 -15.26 -20.01 -1.58
N VAL A 112 -15.20 -19.45 -2.80
CA VAL A 112 -14.09 -18.58 -3.21
C VAL A 112 -14.05 -17.28 -2.41
N VAL A 113 -15.21 -16.65 -2.15
CA VAL A 113 -15.27 -15.45 -1.30
C VAL A 113 -14.75 -15.73 0.11
N GLY A 114 -15.10 -16.88 0.70
CA GLY A 114 -14.56 -17.28 2.01
C GLY A 114 -13.04 -17.44 2.02
N LEU A 115 -12.45 -17.99 0.94
CA LEU A 115 -10.99 -18.05 0.77
C LEU A 115 -10.38 -16.65 0.64
N VAL A 116 -11.02 -15.76 -0.11
CA VAL A 116 -10.60 -14.36 -0.26
C VAL A 116 -10.59 -13.65 1.09
N ASP A 117 -11.68 -13.75 1.85
CA ASP A 117 -11.83 -13.08 3.14
C ASP A 117 -10.82 -13.60 4.17
N ALA A 118 -10.55 -14.92 4.18
CA ALA A 118 -9.51 -15.51 5.00
C ALA A 118 -8.12 -14.93 4.66
N VAL A 119 -7.78 -14.80 3.37
CA VAL A 119 -6.51 -14.22 2.92
C VAL A 119 -6.43 -12.72 3.22
N LYS A 120 -7.53 -11.98 3.13
CA LYS A 120 -7.60 -10.56 3.49
C LYS A 120 -7.30 -10.36 4.97
N ALA A 121 -8.04 -11.03 5.85
CA ALA A 121 -7.85 -10.94 7.30
C ALA A 121 -6.42 -11.32 7.70
N GLU A 122 -5.89 -12.38 7.10
CA GLU A 122 -4.52 -12.82 7.32
C GLU A 122 -3.48 -11.81 6.82
N THR A 123 -3.73 -11.17 5.68
CA THR A 123 -2.88 -10.11 5.13
C THR A 123 -2.87 -8.89 6.05
N GLU A 124 -4.02 -8.44 6.53
CA GLU A 124 -4.14 -7.32 7.47
C GLU A 124 -3.35 -7.60 8.75
N ARG A 125 -3.56 -8.78 9.34
CA ARG A 125 -2.83 -9.26 10.51
C ARG A 125 -1.32 -9.30 10.26
N PHE A 126 -0.89 -9.81 9.11
CA PHE A 126 0.53 -9.83 8.70
C PHE A 126 1.11 -8.42 8.56
N ARG A 127 0.41 -7.51 7.89
CA ARG A 127 0.87 -6.14 7.63
C ARG A 127 0.98 -5.32 8.91
N LEU A 128 0.03 -5.48 9.83
CA LEU A 128 0.03 -4.83 11.14
C LEU A 128 1.18 -5.32 12.01
N GLU A 129 1.37 -6.63 12.08
CA GLU A 129 2.44 -7.22 12.88
C GLU A 129 3.82 -6.87 12.32
N PHE A 130 3.99 -6.92 11.00
CA PHE A 130 5.19 -6.43 10.32
C PHE A 130 5.47 -4.96 10.65
N ALA A 131 4.44 -4.09 10.56
CA ALA A 131 4.58 -2.67 10.90
C ALA A 131 5.04 -2.48 12.35
N ARG A 132 4.44 -3.24 13.29
CA ARG A 132 4.74 -3.20 14.72
C ARG A 132 6.15 -3.66 15.04
N VAL A 133 6.58 -4.81 14.52
CA VAL A 133 7.89 -5.40 14.83
C VAL A 133 9.03 -4.52 14.31
N PHE A 134 8.92 -4.07 13.05
CA PHE A 134 9.94 -3.25 12.43
C PHE A 134 9.78 -1.75 12.70
N ALA A 135 8.88 -1.35 13.62
CA ALA A 135 8.87 0.01 14.15
C ALA A 135 10.16 0.31 14.95
N ASP A 136 10.74 -0.71 15.59
CA ASP A 136 12.05 -0.61 16.27
C ASP A 136 13.20 -0.80 15.27
N PRO A 137 14.05 0.22 15.04
CA PRO A 137 15.22 0.14 14.16
C PRO A 137 16.23 -0.95 14.52
N ALA A 138 16.24 -1.45 15.75
CA ALA A 138 17.10 -2.54 16.18
C ALA A 138 16.61 -3.91 15.67
N GLN A 139 15.31 -4.05 15.40
CA GLN A 139 14.75 -5.28 14.86
C GLN A 139 15.01 -5.38 13.36
N THR A 140 15.65 -6.48 12.95
CA THR A 140 15.98 -6.78 11.55
C THR A 140 15.49 -8.14 11.08
N VAL A 141 15.00 -8.99 11.99
CA VAL A 141 14.44 -10.31 11.69
C VAL A 141 13.12 -10.48 12.43
N TRP A 142 12.10 -10.97 11.74
CA TRP A 142 10.80 -11.32 12.31
C TRP A 142 10.44 -12.75 11.93
N SER A 143 9.88 -13.49 12.88
CA SER A 143 9.37 -14.84 12.66
C SER A 143 7.87 -14.86 12.87
N ASP A 144 7.16 -15.46 11.92
CA ASP A 144 5.70 -15.51 11.88
C ASP A 144 5.23 -16.91 11.50
N THR A 145 4.00 -17.22 11.88
CA THR A 145 3.28 -18.42 11.45
C THR A 145 1.99 -18.03 10.76
N PRO A 146 2.07 -17.62 9.47
CA PRO A 146 0.87 -17.29 8.73
C PRO A 146 -0.10 -18.47 8.61
N THR A 147 -1.39 -18.20 8.73
CA THR A 147 -2.50 -19.11 8.45
C THR A 147 -2.78 -19.25 6.95
N ALA A 148 -2.19 -18.39 6.10
CA ALA A 148 -2.23 -18.46 4.64
C ALA A 148 -0.88 -18.08 3.99
N TYR A 149 -0.72 -18.34 2.69
CA TYR A 149 0.53 -18.13 1.95
C TYR A 149 0.71 -16.67 1.48
N VAL A 150 0.81 -15.73 2.43
CA VAL A 150 0.74 -14.28 2.17
C VAL A 150 2.09 -13.56 2.07
N VAL A 151 3.21 -14.22 2.37
CA VAL A 151 4.55 -13.61 2.46
C VAL A 151 4.95 -12.94 1.14
N GLU A 152 4.91 -13.70 0.04
CA GLU A 152 5.34 -13.22 -1.28
C GLU A 152 4.44 -12.10 -1.78
N GLY A 153 3.13 -12.27 -1.62
CA GLY A 153 2.14 -11.28 -2.07
C GLY A 153 2.25 -9.95 -1.34
N ASN A 154 2.81 -9.94 -0.13
CA ASN A 154 3.04 -8.74 0.67
C ASN A 154 4.44 -8.14 0.52
N ALA A 155 5.32 -8.68 -0.34
CA ALA A 155 6.66 -8.13 -0.55
C ALA A 155 6.66 -6.63 -0.90
N ALA A 156 5.75 -6.19 -1.77
CA ALA A 156 5.63 -4.79 -2.17
C ALA A 156 5.26 -3.88 -0.99
N TYR A 157 4.35 -4.34 -0.13
CA TYR A 157 3.99 -3.64 1.11
C TYR A 157 5.19 -3.52 2.04
N CYS A 158 5.88 -4.63 2.33
CA CYS A 158 7.01 -4.65 3.25
C CYS A 158 8.14 -3.73 2.80
N MET A 159 8.52 -3.78 1.51
CA MET A 159 9.55 -2.92 0.93
C MET A 159 9.16 -1.44 0.95
N ALA A 160 7.88 -1.14 0.73
CA ALA A 160 7.38 0.22 0.75
C ALA A 160 7.30 0.79 2.17
N ARG A 161 6.98 -0.05 3.17
CA ARG A 161 6.79 0.34 4.57
C ARG A 161 8.12 0.62 5.27
N TYR A 162 9.13 -0.22 5.05
CA TYR A 162 10.47 -0.06 5.61
C TYR A 162 11.55 -0.28 4.54
N ALA A 163 12.26 0.79 4.20
CA ALA A 163 13.31 0.78 3.18
C ALA A 163 14.64 0.16 3.68
N ARG A 164 14.84 0.09 4.99
CA ARG A 164 16.03 -0.53 5.62
C ARG A 164 15.99 -2.06 5.49
N PRO A 165 17.12 -2.77 5.64
CA PRO A 165 17.12 -4.22 5.56
C PRO A 165 16.23 -4.89 6.61
N TRP A 166 15.54 -5.95 6.21
CA TRP A 166 14.71 -6.78 7.08
C TRP A 166 14.58 -8.20 6.53
N GLU A 167 14.25 -9.14 7.41
CA GLU A 167 14.04 -10.55 7.11
C GLU A 167 12.80 -11.08 7.80
N ILE A 168 12.00 -11.86 7.07
CA ILE A 168 10.78 -12.52 7.53
C ILE A 168 10.96 -14.02 7.37
N ARG A 169 10.71 -14.77 8.43
CA ARG A 169 10.85 -16.23 8.47
C ARG A 169 9.53 -16.88 8.81
N THR A 170 9.12 -17.85 8.01
CA THR A 170 7.90 -18.64 8.25
C THR A 170 8.15 -20.10 7.97
N ALA A 171 7.20 -20.96 8.39
CA ALA A 171 7.29 -22.39 8.18
C ALA A 171 7.32 -22.80 6.70
N TYR A 172 6.65 -22.05 5.81
CA TYR A 172 6.57 -22.41 4.39
C TYR A 172 7.57 -21.63 3.52
N ARG A 173 7.94 -20.41 3.94
CA ARG A 173 8.82 -19.53 3.18
C ARG A 173 9.50 -18.47 4.03
N SER A 174 10.71 -18.11 3.63
CA SER A 174 11.40 -16.92 4.14
C SER A 174 11.57 -15.87 3.03
N MET A 175 11.56 -14.59 3.42
CA MET A 175 11.71 -13.44 2.54
C MET A 175 12.61 -12.40 3.20
N LYS A 176 13.57 -11.83 2.48
CA LYS A 176 14.38 -10.72 2.98
C LYS A 176 14.56 -9.60 1.95
N TRP A 177 14.74 -8.40 2.46
CA TRP A 177 15.10 -7.20 1.72
C TRP A 177 16.43 -6.70 2.24
N ASP A 178 17.40 -6.49 1.36
CA ASP A 178 18.75 -6.02 1.75
C ASP A 178 18.94 -4.50 1.58
N GLY A 179 17.86 -3.77 1.28
CA GLY A 179 17.92 -2.35 0.91
C GLY A 179 18.02 -2.08 -0.60
N LYS A 180 18.26 -3.11 -1.42
CA LYS A 180 18.44 -3.02 -2.88
C LYS A 180 17.68 -4.08 -3.65
N ALA A 181 17.66 -5.31 -3.16
CA ALA A 181 17.07 -6.48 -3.78
C ALA A 181 16.23 -7.28 -2.79
N LEU A 182 15.16 -7.86 -3.32
CA LEU A 182 14.30 -8.80 -2.64
C LEU A 182 14.82 -10.23 -2.86
N TRP A 183 14.79 -11.04 -1.81
CA TRP A 183 15.26 -12.42 -1.83
C TRP A 183 14.25 -13.34 -1.16
N PHE A 184 14.16 -14.57 -1.65
CA PHE A 184 13.35 -15.64 -1.08
C PHE A 184 14.22 -16.83 -0.69
N GLY A 185 13.78 -17.54 0.34
CA GLY A 185 14.36 -18.80 0.80
C GLY A 185 13.27 -19.78 1.18
N ALA A 186 13.64 -21.06 1.29
CA ALA A 186 12.74 -22.09 1.81
C ALA A 186 12.26 -21.75 3.24
N GLY A 187 11.11 -22.30 3.62
CA GLY A 187 10.69 -22.32 5.02
C GLY A 187 11.55 -23.26 5.86
N GLY A 188 11.47 -23.13 7.18
CA GLY A 188 12.22 -23.97 8.12
C GLY A 188 11.40 -24.28 9.37
N ALA A 189 11.55 -25.49 9.91
CA ALA A 189 10.84 -25.98 11.10
C ALA A 189 11.13 -25.14 12.37
N GLU A 190 12.25 -24.41 12.38
CA GLU A 190 12.59 -23.45 13.41
C GLU A 190 12.83 -22.06 12.80
N ALA A 191 12.16 -21.06 13.38
CA ALA A 191 12.27 -19.65 13.06
C ALA A 191 13.72 -19.08 13.07
N THR A 192 14.68 -19.79 13.65
CA THR A 192 16.06 -19.31 13.86
C THR A 192 17.06 -19.82 12.82
N ALA A 193 16.73 -20.84 12.02
CA ALA A 193 17.65 -21.43 11.06
C ALA A 193 17.71 -20.66 9.72
N GLU A 194 18.88 -20.62 9.08
CA GLU A 194 19.03 -20.15 7.69
C GLU A 194 18.17 -21.01 6.74
N PRO A 195 17.59 -20.43 5.67
CA PRO A 195 16.80 -21.19 4.72
C PRO A 195 17.60 -22.34 4.10
N GLN A 196 17.04 -23.54 4.13
CA GLN A 196 17.63 -24.68 3.42
C GLN A 196 17.72 -24.38 1.92
N GLY A 197 18.88 -24.63 1.32
CA GLY A 197 19.14 -24.29 -0.08
C GLY A 197 19.51 -22.82 -0.34
N GLY A 198 19.62 -22.00 0.71
CA GLY A 198 20.10 -20.62 0.64
C GLY A 198 19.08 -19.62 0.09
N TRP A 199 19.56 -18.40 -0.11
CA TRP A 199 18.77 -17.28 -0.61
C TRP A 199 18.85 -17.17 -2.13
N GLN A 200 17.72 -16.91 -2.77
CA GLN A 200 17.64 -16.65 -4.20
C GLN A 200 16.96 -15.31 -4.46
N GLN A 201 17.50 -14.55 -5.41
CA GLN A 201 16.97 -13.24 -5.73
C GLN A 201 15.59 -13.37 -6.38
N ALA A 202 14.66 -12.51 -5.98
CA ALA A 202 13.35 -12.40 -6.57
C ALA A 202 13.45 -12.16 -8.09
N GLY A 203 12.63 -12.85 -8.88
CA GLY A 203 12.68 -12.81 -10.34
C GLY A 203 13.58 -13.88 -10.98
N GLN A 204 14.16 -14.79 -10.21
CA GLN A 204 14.98 -15.90 -10.73
C GLN A 204 14.41 -17.27 -10.34
N GLY A 205 14.62 -18.27 -11.20
CA GLY A 205 14.24 -19.66 -10.93
C GLY A 205 12.74 -19.83 -10.69
N VAL A 206 12.40 -20.57 -9.63
CA VAL A 206 11.00 -20.81 -9.20
C VAL A 206 10.38 -19.60 -8.49
N TRP A 207 11.13 -18.51 -8.32
CA TRP A 207 10.68 -17.29 -7.64
C TRP A 207 10.35 -16.20 -8.65
N GLN A 208 9.37 -16.48 -9.49
CA GLN A 208 8.83 -15.56 -10.49
C GLN A 208 7.31 -15.56 -10.40
N ASP A 209 6.67 -14.45 -10.80
CA ASP A 209 5.23 -14.39 -11.07
C ASP A 209 4.28 -14.80 -9.91
N TRP A 210 4.65 -14.54 -8.65
CA TRP A 210 3.75 -14.72 -7.51
C TRP A 210 2.61 -13.68 -7.52
N PRO A 211 1.43 -13.99 -6.94
CA PRO A 211 0.34 -13.04 -6.87
C PRO A 211 0.74 -11.85 -5.99
N ARG A 212 0.62 -10.62 -6.50
CA ARG A 212 0.72 -9.42 -5.65
C ARG A 212 -0.60 -9.25 -4.89
N THR A 213 -0.52 -9.18 -3.57
CA THR A 213 -1.67 -8.85 -2.73
C THR A 213 -1.95 -7.36 -2.79
N VAL A 214 -3.16 -7.03 -3.22
CA VAL A 214 -3.66 -5.66 -3.27
C VAL A 214 -5.01 -5.65 -2.57
N LEU A 215 -5.05 -5.02 -1.41
CA LEU A 215 -6.28 -4.77 -0.68
C LEU A 215 -6.78 -3.40 -1.08
N VAL A 216 -7.57 -3.33 -2.16
CA VAL A 216 -8.16 -2.06 -2.60
C VAL A 216 -9.06 -1.56 -1.47
N PRO A 217 -8.75 -0.41 -0.85
CA PRO A 217 -9.49 0.03 0.34
C PRO A 217 -10.93 0.37 -0.01
N ASP A 218 -11.88 -0.14 0.76
CA ASP A 218 -13.24 0.34 0.72
C ASP A 218 -13.43 1.57 1.61
N ARG A 219 -14.31 2.47 1.21
CA ARG A 219 -14.54 3.71 1.97
C ARG A 219 -15.17 3.41 3.34
N ALA A 220 -16.08 2.45 3.45
CA ALA A 220 -16.71 2.11 4.71
C ALA A 220 -15.70 1.42 5.66
N GLU A 221 -14.81 0.59 5.12
CA GLU A 221 -13.69 0.01 5.87
C GLU A 221 -12.82 1.13 6.47
N VAL A 222 -12.34 2.06 5.62
CA VAL A 222 -11.55 3.23 6.06
C VAL A 222 -12.28 4.09 7.08
N GLU A 223 -13.61 4.22 6.95
CA GLU A 223 -14.44 4.97 7.89
C GLU A 223 -14.60 4.26 9.25
N THR A 224 -14.32 2.96 9.35
CA THR A 224 -14.41 2.17 10.60
C THR A 224 -13.06 1.77 11.18
N THR A 225 -11.96 1.96 10.45
CA THR A 225 -10.60 1.71 10.93
C THR A 225 -10.32 2.46 12.23
N THR A 226 -9.73 1.74 13.20
CA THR A 226 -9.60 2.16 14.61
C THR A 226 -8.18 2.57 15.03
N SER A 227 -7.18 2.38 14.17
CA SER A 227 -5.79 2.75 14.46
C SER A 227 -5.08 3.35 13.24
N LEU A 228 -4.10 4.21 13.47
CA LEU A 228 -3.31 4.81 12.40
C LEU A 228 -2.46 3.78 11.65
N ASP A 229 -1.98 2.74 12.33
CA ASP A 229 -1.19 1.68 11.66
C ASP A 229 -2.05 0.85 10.71
N ALA A 230 -3.29 0.53 11.10
CA ALA A 230 -4.25 -0.12 10.21
C ALA A 230 -4.59 0.79 9.02
N LEU A 231 -4.88 2.07 9.29
CA LEU A 231 -5.20 3.04 8.25
C LEU A 231 -4.03 3.24 7.27
N ALA A 232 -2.80 3.30 7.78
CA ALA A 232 -1.60 3.37 6.96
C ALA A 232 -1.46 2.11 6.10
N ALA A 233 -1.72 0.93 6.65
CA ALA A 233 -1.60 -0.33 5.92
C ALA A 233 -2.61 -0.45 4.77
N GLU A 234 -3.84 0.02 4.98
CA GLU A 234 -4.86 0.12 3.94
C GLU A 234 -4.45 1.14 2.86
N ALA A 235 -3.96 2.31 3.26
CA ALA A 235 -3.57 3.39 2.32
C ALA A 235 -2.50 2.97 1.31
N MET A 236 -1.63 2.00 1.64
CA MET A 236 -0.55 1.55 0.75
C MET A 236 -1.03 0.87 -0.54
N ASP A 237 -2.27 0.38 -0.56
CA ASP A 237 -2.90 -0.19 -1.76
C ASP A 237 -3.98 0.71 -2.36
N CYS A 238 -4.07 1.96 -1.92
CA CYS A 238 -5.03 2.95 -2.39
C CYS A 238 -5.00 3.11 -3.91
N ARG A 239 -6.17 2.96 -4.55
CA ARG A 239 -6.38 3.18 -5.99
C ARG A 239 -7.48 4.18 -6.31
N SER A 240 -7.89 4.99 -5.33
CA SER A 240 -9.08 5.86 -5.40
C SER A 240 -8.97 7.01 -6.44
N CYS A 241 -7.78 7.32 -6.96
CA CYS A 241 -7.60 8.29 -8.05
C CYS A 241 -6.46 7.88 -9.00
N ALA A 242 -6.38 8.48 -10.18
CA ALA A 242 -5.39 8.09 -11.21
C ALA A 242 -3.91 8.24 -10.78
N LEU A 243 -3.62 8.98 -9.70
CA LEU A 243 -2.25 9.26 -9.25
C LEU A 243 -1.50 8.03 -8.74
N TRP A 244 -2.19 6.95 -8.33
CA TRP A 244 -1.53 5.72 -7.88
C TRP A 244 -0.67 5.07 -8.98
N ARG A 245 -1.03 5.28 -10.26
CA ARG A 245 -0.37 4.63 -11.40
C ARG A 245 1.05 5.14 -11.65
N PRO A 246 1.28 6.46 -11.80
CA PRO A 246 2.62 6.99 -12.06
C PRO A 246 3.49 7.15 -10.80
N SER A 247 2.90 7.21 -9.60
CA SER A 247 3.64 7.32 -8.33
C SER A 247 4.40 6.04 -8.02
N ALA A 248 5.54 6.14 -7.32
CA ALA A 248 6.26 4.95 -6.87
C ALA A 248 5.55 4.24 -5.71
N ARG A 249 4.91 5.00 -4.81
CA ARG A 249 4.15 4.46 -3.67
C ARG A 249 3.27 5.54 -3.01
N THR A 250 2.33 5.11 -2.18
CA THR A 250 1.60 5.98 -1.25
C THR A 250 2.58 6.58 -0.23
N VAL A 251 2.47 7.88 0.03
CA VAL A 251 3.12 8.58 1.15
C VAL A 251 2.04 8.97 2.16
N PHE A 252 1.92 8.16 3.20
CA PHE A 252 0.98 8.38 4.30
C PHE A 252 1.52 9.45 5.27
N GLY A 253 0.72 9.86 6.26
CA GLY A 253 1.18 10.75 7.32
C GLY A 253 2.11 10.06 8.32
N GLU A 254 2.95 10.85 8.98
CA GLU A 254 3.92 10.41 9.98
C GLU A 254 3.95 11.34 11.20
N GLY A 255 3.94 10.74 12.39
CA GLY A 255 4.09 11.41 13.67
C GLY A 255 3.41 10.63 14.80
N SER A 256 3.31 11.24 15.97
CA SER A 256 2.63 10.62 17.12
C SER A 256 1.13 10.45 16.86
N ALA A 257 0.58 9.28 17.21
CA ALA A 257 -0.87 9.03 17.20
C ALA A 257 -1.63 9.92 18.19
N THR A 258 -0.95 10.47 19.19
CA THR A 258 -1.52 11.38 20.20
C THR A 258 -1.10 12.83 19.97
N ALA A 259 -0.61 13.16 18.77
CA ALA A 259 -0.18 14.52 18.45
C ALA A 259 -1.35 15.50 18.57
N ARG A 260 -1.16 16.57 19.35
CA ARG A 260 -2.16 17.64 19.50
C ARG A 260 -2.15 18.63 18.34
N VAL A 261 -1.10 18.59 17.51
CA VAL A 261 -0.94 19.43 16.32
C VAL A 261 -0.75 18.56 15.09
N MET A 262 -1.49 18.87 14.04
CA MET A 262 -1.40 18.26 12.72
C MET A 262 -0.91 19.30 11.70
N LEU A 263 0.15 19.02 10.94
CA LEU A 263 0.59 19.83 9.81
C LEU A 263 0.16 19.16 8.51
N VAL A 264 -0.53 19.89 7.64
CA VAL A 264 -1.06 19.36 6.38
C VAL A 264 -0.47 20.12 5.20
N GLY A 265 0.28 19.42 4.36
CA GLY A 265 0.80 19.92 3.08
C GLY A 265 -0.08 19.61 1.88
N GLU A 266 0.43 19.85 0.68
CA GLU A 266 -0.29 19.65 -0.58
C GLU A 266 -0.29 18.18 -1.01
N GLN A 267 0.89 17.65 -1.36
CA GLN A 267 1.11 16.30 -1.85
C GLN A 267 2.60 15.93 -1.65
N PRO A 268 3.00 14.67 -1.83
CA PRO A 268 4.39 14.26 -1.75
C PRO A 268 5.19 14.84 -2.92
N GLY A 269 6.49 15.08 -2.71
CA GLY A 269 7.43 15.42 -3.76
C GLY A 269 8.19 14.19 -4.28
N ASP A 270 9.20 14.45 -5.10
CA ASP A 270 10.04 13.43 -5.75
C ASP A 270 10.76 12.52 -4.73
N GLN A 271 11.32 13.10 -3.68
CA GLN A 271 12.06 12.36 -2.66
C GLN A 271 11.10 11.64 -1.70
N GLU A 272 9.98 12.29 -1.34
CA GLU A 272 8.94 11.69 -0.52
C GLU A 272 8.34 10.44 -1.19
N ASP A 273 8.04 10.50 -2.49
CA ASP A 273 7.51 9.38 -3.27
C ASP A 273 8.50 8.20 -3.35
N GLN A 274 9.81 8.45 -3.35
CA GLN A 274 10.80 7.37 -3.30
C GLN A 274 10.97 6.80 -1.89
N ALA A 275 10.95 7.67 -0.88
CA ALA A 275 11.19 7.31 0.51
C ALA A 275 9.96 6.72 1.21
N GLY A 276 8.75 7.03 0.75
CA GLY A 276 7.49 6.67 1.42
C GLY A 276 7.17 7.52 2.65
N ARG A 277 7.87 8.64 2.85
CA ARG A 277 7.78 9.47 4.06
C ARG A 277 7.48 10.94 3.72
N PRO A 278 6.61 11.63 4.47
CA PRO A 278 6.24 13.01 4.18
C PRO A 278 7.33 13.98 4.62
N PHE A 279 7.60 15.00 3.81
CA PHE A 279 8.54 16.10 4.11
C PHE A 279 9.98 15.64 4.39
N VAL A 280 10.55 14.79 3.52
CA VAL A 280 11.98 14.39 3.60
C VAL A 280 12.86 15.14 2.59
N GLY A 281 12.27 15.80 1.59
CA GLY A 281 12.98 16.57 0.58
C GLY A 281 13.32 18.01 1.02
N PRO A 282 13.70 18.89 0.06
CA PRO A 282 14.13 20.26 0.37
C PRO A 282 13.11 21.09 1.14
N ALA A 283 11.82 20.93 0.83
CA ALA A 283 10.74 21.61 1.56
C ALA A 283 10.62 21.08 3.01
N GLY A 284 10.89 19.79 3.21
CA GLY A 284 10.95 19.16 4.51
C GLY A 284 12.11 19.67 5.36
N GLN A 285 13.29 19.87 4.78
CA GLN A 285 14.44 20.47 5.46
C GLN A 285 14.15 21.90 5.94
N VAL A 286 13.44 22.69 5.13
CA VAL A 286 12.98 24.03 5.55
C VAL A 286 11.97 23.94 6.69
N LEU A 287 11.04 22.98 6.63
CA LEU A 287 10.08 22.74 7.70
C LEU A 287 10.76 22.34 9.01
N GLU A 288 11.70 21.38 8.96
CA GLU A 288 12.44 20.89 10.12
C GLU A 288 13.17 22.03 10.83
N ARG A 289 13.95 22.81 10.07
CA ARG A 289 14.67 23.98 10.60
C ARG A 289 13.72 25.01 11.22
N ALA A 290 12.57 25.25 10.58
CA ALA A 290 11.59 26.21 11.09
C ALA A 290 10.87 25.72 12.36
N LEU A 291 10.62 24.41 12.48
CA LEU A 291 10.09 23.79 13.70
C LEU A 291 11.09 23.94 14.85
N GLU A 292 12.36 23.60 14.61
CA GLU A 292 13.43 23.75 15.60
C GLU A 292 13.55 25.21 16.08
N GLU A 293 13.59 26.18 15.16
CA GLU A 293 13.64 27.61 15.49
C GLU A 293 12.40 28.14 16.22
N ALA A 294 11.25 27.49 16.04
CA ALA A 294 10.02 27.78 16.76
C ALA A 294 9.90 27.04 18.10
N GLY A 295 10.88 26.20 18.45
CA GLY A 295 10.86 25.39 19.67
C GLY A 295 9.88 24.22 19.61
N LEU A 296 9.52 23.76 18.41
CA LEU A 296 8.70 22.58 18.17
C LEU A 296 9.60 21.38 17.82
N SER A 297 9.21 20.20 18.27
CA SER A 297 9.86 18.95 17.87
C SER A 297 9.03 18.24 16.81
N ARG A 298 9.68 17.71 15.77
CA ARG A 298 9.02 16.92 14.73
C ARG A 298 8.27 15.69 15.28
N SER A 299 8.72 15.14 16.42
CA SER A 299 8.11 13.98 17.07
C SER A 299 6.82 14.29 17.82
N THR A 300 6.55 15.57 18.15
CA THR A 300 5.35 15.99 18.89
C THR A 300 4.20 16.42 17.99
N VAL A 301 4.43 16.44 16.68
CA VAL A 301 3.43 16.79 15.65
C VAL A 301 3.15 15.60 14.74
N TYR A 302 1.94 15.55 14.18
CA TYR A 302 1.62 14.67 13.06
C TYR A 302 1.71 15.45 11.76
N VAL A 303 2.38 14.91 10.74
CA VAL A 303 2.56 15.62 9.47
C VAL A 303 2.11 14.74 8.32
N THR A 304 1.29 15.31 7.45
CA THR A 304 0.71 14.61 6.32
C THR A 304 0.48 15.56 5.15
N ASN A 305 -0.12 15.06 4.07
CA ASN A 305 -0.53 15.85 2.91
C ASN A 305 -2.01 15.64 2.60
N ALA A 306 -2.64 16.62 1.94
CA ALA A 306 -4.00 16.51 1.44
C ALA A 306 -4.15 15.39 0.40
N VAL A 307 -3.12 15.15 -0.41
CA VAL A 307 -3.04 14.04 -1.37
C VAL A 307 -1.87 13.12 -1.01
N LYS A 308 -2.05 11.80 -1.11
CA LYS A 308 -1.05 10.79 -0.69
C LYS A 308 -0.15 10.26 -1.81
N HIS A 309 -0.38 10.65 -3.06
CA HIS A 309 0.40 10.23 -4.22
C HIS A 309 1.01 11.43 -4.94
N PHE A 310 2.23 11.28 -5.46
CA PHE A 310 2.94 12.37 -6.14
C PHE A 310 2.42 12.59 -7.57
N ARG A 311 1.87 13.77 -7.85
CA ARG A 311 1.57 14.21 -9.22
C ARG A 311 2.77 14.92 -9.84
N PHE A 312 3.22 14.41 -10.99
CA PHE A 312 4.35 14.97 -11.72
C PHE A 312 4.25 14.78 -13.23
N THR A 313 5.11 15.51 -13.96
CA THR A 313 5.37 15.33 -15.40
C THR A 313 6.86 15.09 -15.62
N TRP A 314 7.22 14.25 -16.58
CA TRP A 314 8.61 14.08 -16.98
C TRP A 314 9.10 15.24 -17.85
N ARG A 315 10.26 15.82 -17.51
CA ARG A 315 10.97 16.78 -18.36
C ARG A 315 12.46 16.64 -18.14
N ASN A 316 13.23 16.45 -19.23
CA ASN A 316 14.68 16.31 -19.20
C ASN A 316 15.17 15.26 -18.19
N GLY A 317 14.50 14.09 -18.14
CA GLY A 317 14.83 13.01 -17.20
C GLY A 317 14.48 13.27 -15.74
N ARG A 318 13.78 14.36 -15.42
CA ARG A 318 13.39 14.72 -14.04
C ARG A 318 11.87 14.70 -13.87
N ARG A 319 11.43 14.29 -12.68
CA ARG A 319 10.02 14.35 -12.26
C ARG A 319 9.71 15.75 -11.75
N LEU A 320 8.99 16.54 -12.54
CA LEU A 320 8.58 17.89 -12.19
C LEU A 320 7.22 17.87 -11.50
N HIS A 321 7.20 18.34 -10.26
CA HIS A 321 5.99 18.45 -9.46
C HIS A 321 4.90 19.27 -10.17
N GLN A 322 3.67 18.76 -10.16
CA GLN A 322 2.49 19.46 -10.66
C GLN A 322 1.41 19.50 -9.58
N LYS A 323 0.72 20.63 -9.40
CA LYS A 323 -0.37 20.75 -8.43
C LYS A 323 -1.41 19.63 -8.63
N PRO A 324 -1.91 18.94 -7.59
CA PRO A 324 -2.96 17.93 -7.74
C PRO A 324 -4.24 18.54 -8.29
N GLU A 325 -4.98 17.75 -9.06
CA GLU A 325 -6.30 18.11 -9.58
C GLU A 325 -7.35 18.00 -8.47
N GLN A 326 -8.46 18.74 -8.61
CA GLN A 326 -9.52 18.75 -7.61
C GLN A 326 -10.12 17.36 -7.38
N GLU A 327 -10.25 16.55 -8.43
CA GLU A 327 -10.71 15.16 -8.33
C GLU A 327 -9.78 14.32 -7.44
N SER A 328 -8.46 14.46 -7.59
CA SER A 328 -7.49 13.76 -6.74
C SER A 328 -7.56 14.21 -5.28
N VAL A 329 -7.76 15.52 -5.04
CA VAL A 329 -7.94 16.07 -3.68
C VAL A 329 -9.20 15.46 -3.05
N GLN A 330 -10.33 15.46 -3.78
CA GLN A 330 -11.59 14.91 -3.30
C GLN A 330 -11.49 13.39 -3.04
N ALA A 331 -10.87 12.64 -3.94
CA ALA A 331 -10.67 11.21 -3.78
C ALA A 331 -9.77 10.86 -2.58
N CYS A 332 -8.77 11.70 -2.26
CA CYS A 332 -7.89 11.49 -1.11
C CYS A 332 -8.49 11.96 0.22
N GLN A 333 -9.64 12.66 0.20
CA GLN A 333 -10.24 13.23 1.40
C GLN A 333 -10.56 12.16 2.45
N MET A 334 -10.95 10.94 2.03
CA MET A 334 -11.18 9.80 2.92
C MET A 334 -10.00 9.51 3.86
N TRP A 335 -8.76 9.67 3.37
CA TRP A 335 -7.56 9.43 4.17
C TRP A 335 -7.30 10.56 5.15
N LEU A 336 -7.45 11.81 4.71
CA LEU A 336 -7.24 12.98 5.58
C LEU A 336 -8.30 13.04 6.68
N ASP A 337 -9.55 12.72 6.37
CA ASP A 337 -10.63 12.67 7.35
C ASP A 337 -10.42 11.53 8.35
N ALA A 338 -9.97 10.35 7.89
CA ALA A 338 -9.66 9.24 8.79
C ALA A 338 -8.44 9.54 9.69
N GLU A 339 -7.37 10.16 9.17
CA GLU A 339 -6.24 10.64 9.97
C GLU A 339 -6.72 11.62 11.05
N ARG A 340 -7.53 12.63 10.68
CA ARG A 340 -8.09 13.61 11.62
C ARG A 340 -8.96 12.97 12.69
N ARG A 341 -9.82 12.03 12.31
CA ARG A 341 -10.68 11.31 13.25
C ARG A 341 -9.86 10.53 14.27
N LEU A 342 -8.81 9.84 13.83
CA LEU A 342 -7.99 8.99 14.70
C LEU A 342 -7.06 9.82 15.60
N ILE A 343 -6.54 10.94 15.11
CA ILE A 343 -5.60 11.79 15.86
C ILE A 343 -6.32 12.78 16.77
N GLN A 344 -7.51 13.26 16.35
CA GLN A 344 -8.26 14.33 17.01
C GLN A 344 -7.38 15.55 17.36
N PRO A 345 -6.68 16.16 16.38
CA PRO A 345 -5.75 17.25 16.65
C PRO A 345 -6.48 18.48 17.20
N ALA A 346 -5.90 19.12 18.21
CA ALA A 346 -6.41 20.37 18.75
C ALA A 346 -6.17 21.56 17.81
N LEU A 347 -5.11 21.49 17.00
CA LEU A 347 -4.77 22.49 15.99
C LEU A 347 -4.30 21.84 14.69
N ILE A 348 -4.86 22.30 13.56
CA ILE A 348 -4.47 21.88 12.21
C ILE A 348 -3.81 23.05 11.49
N VAL A 349 -2.56 22.88 11.10
CA VAL A 349 -1.77 23.86 10.34
C VAL A 349 -1.83 23.53 8.85
N MET A 350 -2.53 24.37 8.10
CA MET A 350 -2.76 24.25 6.67
C MET A 350 -1.65 24.95 5.89
N MET A 351 -0.68 24.19 5.38
CA MET A 351 0.48 24.71 4.67
C MET A 351 0.20 24.83 3.17
N GLY A 352 -0.14 26.05 2.74
CA GLY A 352 -0.43 26.36 1.33
C GLY A 352 -1.89 26.20 0.93
N VAL A 353 -2.18 26.60 -0.31
CA VAL A 353 -3.56 26.76 -0.81
C VAL A 353 -4.30 25.43 -0.85
N THR A 354 -3.67 24.35 -1.34
CA THR A 354 -4.34 23.06 -1.50
C THR A 354 -4.73 22.45 -0.15
N ALA A 355 -3.84 22.49 0.84
CA ALA A 355 -4.14 22.03 2.20
C ALA A 355 -5.27 22.85 2.85
N ALA A 356 -5.23 24.18 2.67
CA ALA A 356 -6.29 25.04 3.21
C ALA A 356 -7.64 24.78 2.52
N GLN A 357 -7.66 24.61 1.20
CA GLN A 357 -8.88 24.32 0.44
C GLN A 357 -9.47 22.94 0.77
N SER A 358 -8.64 21.92 1.00
CA SER A 358 -9.11 20.57 1.34
C SER A 358 -9.79 20.51 2.71
N LEU A 359 -9.40 21.38 3.64
CA LEU A 359 -9.93 21.41 5.01
C LEU A 359 -11.04 22.46 5.21
N LEU A 360 -10.96 23.60 4.51
CA LEU A 360 -11.96 24.67 4.63
C LEU A 360 -13.11 24.53 3.63
N HIS A 361 -12.97 23.67 2.63
CA HIS A 361 -13.96 23.44 1.56
C HIS A 361 -14.42 24.72 0.84
N ARG A 362 -13.54 25.72 0.74
CA ARG A 362 -13.78 26.99 0.04
C ARG A 362 -12.50 27.54 -0.58
N PRO A 363 -12.58 28.47 -1.55
CA PRO A 363 -11.41 29.19 -2.03
C PRO A 363 -10.67 29.93 -0.90
N VAL A 364 -9.34 29.91 -0.94
CA VAL A 364 -8.46 30.49 0.09
C VAL A 364 -7.41 31.37 -0.57
N THR A 365 -7.17 32.54 0.02
CA THR A 365 -6.03 33.41 -0.35
C THR A 365 -5.05 33.47 0.83
N ILE A 366 -3.88 32.82 0.69
CA ILE A 366 -2.90 32.69 1.79
C ILE A 366 -2.54 34.03 2.42
N SER A 367 -2.28 35.06 1.61
CA SER A 367 -1.88 36.38 2.13
C SER A 367 -2.93 37.05 3.02
N ARG A 368 -4.22 36.69 2.88
CA ARG A 368 -5.33 37.25 3.66
C ARG A 368 -5.65 36.45 4.92
N GLU A 369 -5.35 35.15 4.90
CA GLU A 369 -5.82 34.22 5.93
C GLU A 369 -4.72 33.66 6.83
N ARG A 370 -3.45 33.82 6.44
CA ARG A 370 -2.33 33.32 7.24
C ARG A 370 -2.17 34.05 8.57
N SER A 371 -1.44 33.42 9.49
CA SER A 371 -0.98 34.03 10.76
C SER A 371 -2.09 34.32 11.78
N ARG A 372 -3.23 33.60 11.69
CA ARG A 372 -4.32 33.67 12.67
C ARG A 372 -4.84 32.27 12.99
N ILE A 373 -4.96 31.97 14.28
CA ILE A 373 -5.68 30.79 14.76
C ILE A 373 -7.19 31.08 14.76
N PHE A 374 -7.99 30.16 14.22
CA PHE A 374 -9.44 30.29 14.17
C PHE A 374 -10.15 28.94 14.38
N PRO A 375 -11.42 28.92 14.79
CA PRO A 375 -12.19 27.67 14.88
C PRO A 375 -12.36 27.01 13.51
N LEU A 376 -11.97 25.73 13.37
CA LEU A 376 -12.05 24.98 12.11
C LEU A 376 -13.27 24.05 12.06
N GLY A 377 -13.70 23.53 13.21
CA GLY A 377 -14.80 22.57 13.34
C GLY A 377 -14.39 21.36 14.17
N GLU A 378 -15.35 20.55 14.62
CA GLU A 378 -15.12 19.28 15.36
C GLU A 378 -14.20 19.41 16.59
N GLY A 379 -14.17 20.59 17.22
CA GLY A 379 -13.30 20.90 18.36
C GLY A 379 -11.87 21.30 17.99
N SER A 380 -11.48 21.25 16.72
CA SER A 380 -10.16 21.68 16.24
C SER A 380 -10.10 23.18 15.94
N GLN A 381 -8.96 23.78 16.22
CA GLN A 381 -8.55 25.07 15.67
C GLN A 381 -7.80 24.88 14.35
N GLY A 382 -7.76 25.92 13.53
CA GLY A 382 -7.05 25.98 12.26
C GLY A 382 -6.07 27.16 12.22
N LEU A 383 -4.94 26.96 11.56
CA LEU A 383 -3.98 28.01 11.21
C LEU A 383 -3.58 27.83 9.75
N VAL A 384 -3.75 28.86 8.93
CA VAL A 384 -3.24 28.86 7.54
C VAL A 384 -1.84 29.45 7.52
N THR A 385 -0.94 28.87 6.72
CA THR A 385 0.39 29.45 6.46
C THR A 385 0.87 29.12 5.04
N VAL A 386 2.04 29.64 4.66
CA VAL A 386 2.69 29.32 3.38
C VAL A 386 3.21 27.89 3.37
N HIS A 387 3.23 27.25 2.20
CA HIS A 387 3.89 25.96 2.07
C HIS A 387 5.43 26.15 2.07
N PRO A 388 6.23 25.31 2.75
CA PRO A 388 7.70 25.49 2.79
C PRO A 388 8.37 25.53 1.41
N SER A 389 7.82 24.83 0.41
CA SER A 389 8.32 24.88 -0.97
C SER A 389 8.14 26.25 -1.65
N TYR A 390 7.21 27.09 -1.20
CA TYR A 390 7.08 28.47 -1.67
C TYR A 390 8.32 29.30 -1.30
N LEU A 391 8.84 29.11 -0.10
CA LEU A 391 10.03 29.81 0.40
C LEU A 391 11.26 29.52 -0.48
N LEU A 392 11.36 28.31 -1.02
CA LEU A 392 12.45 27.91 -1.93
C LEU A 392 12.35 28.54 -3.32
N ARG A 393 11.17 29.02 -3.72
CA ARG A 393 10.90 29.56 -5.07
C ARG A 393 10.97 31.08 -5.14
N LEU A 394 11.15 31.76 -4.00
CA LEU A 394 11.28 33.21 -3.98
C LEU A 394 12.57 33.65 -4.70
N PRO A 395 12.52 34.72 -5.52
CA PRO A 395 13.63 35.11 -6.37
C PRO A 395 14.77 35.81 -5.61
N SER A 396 14.44 36.61 -4.58
CA SER A 396 15.42 37.38 -3.83
C SER A 396 15.69 36.76 -2.45
N GLU A 397 16.94 36.83 -2.00
CA GLU A 397 17.32 36.35 -0.65
C GLU A 397 16.64 37.17 0.46
N ALA A 398 16.43 38.47 0.24
CA ALA A 398 15.71 39.33 1.19
C ALA A 398 14.25 38.89 1.36
N ASP A 399 13.56 38.51 0.27
CA ASP A 399 12.20 37.99 0.34
C ASP A 399 12.16 36.62 1.00
N LYS A 400 13.14 35.73 0.70
CA LYS A 400 13.27 34.43 1.35
C LYS A 400 13.40 34.58 2.86
N GLN A 401 14.32 35.42 3.33
CA GLN A 401 14.53 35.66 4.75
C GLN A 401 13.29 36.24 5.43
N ARG A 402 12.65 37.22 4.81
CA ARG A 402 11.43 37.85 5.36
C ARG A 402 10.28 36.85 5.46
N GLU A 403 10.01 36.09 4.40
CA GLU A 403 8.90 35.12 4.39
C GLU A 403 9.20 33.90 5.27
N TYR A 404 10.47 33.48 5.37
CA TYR A 404 10.89 32.45 6.31
C TYR A 404 10.69 32.90 7.77
N ALA A 405 11.09 34.13 8.12
CA ALA A 405 10.87 34.67 9.46
C ALA A 405 9.37 34.71 9.84
N ARG A 406 8.51 35.10 8.88
CA ARG A 406 7.04 35.04 9.09
C ARG A 406 6.52 33.62 9.24
N PHE A 407 7.09 32.66 8.50
CA PHE A 407 6.74 31.25 8.64
C PHE A 407 7.13 30.70 10.02
N VAL A 408 8.32 31.04 10.52
CA VAL A 408 8.74 30.70 11.90
C VAL A 408 7.81 31.35 12.93
N GLU A 409 7.37 32.59 12.71
CA GLU A 409 6.43 33.26 13.61
C GLU A 409 5.05 32.57 13.64
N ASP A 410 4.55 32.10 12.49
CA ASP A 410 3.34 31.27 12.44
C ASP A 410 3.52 29.99 13.29
N LEU A 411 4.69 29.35 13.23
CA LEU A 411 5.01 28.17 14.04
C LEU A 411 5.22 28.49 15.53
N ARG A 412 5.69 29.68 15.90
CA ARG A 412 5.73 30.11 17.31
C ARG A 412 4.32 30.24 17.90
N GLN A 413 3.34 30.68 17.12
CA GLN A 413 1.94 30.65 17.55
C GLN A 413 1.46 29.22 17.80
N VAL A 414 1.89 28.26 16.96
CA VAL A 414 1.62 26.83 17.17
C VAL A 414 2.23 26.34 18.48
N LYS A 415 3.49 26.69 18.77
CA LYS A 415 4.14 26.35 20.05
C LYS A 415 3.40 26.94 21.24
N ALA A 416 3.06 28.23 21.20
CA ALA A 416 2.31 28.89 22.26
C ALA A 416 0.92 28.26 22.47
N PHE A 417 0.26 27.83 21.39
CA PHE A 417 -0.99 27.09 21.48
C PHE A 417 -0.79 25.71 22.10
N MET A 418 0.25 24.97 21.72
CA MET A 418 0.55 23.67 22.34
C MET A 418 0.81 23.80 23.84
N ASP A 419 1.53 24.84 24.24
CA ASP A 419 1.86 25.10 25.64
C ASP A 419 0.64 25.46 26.48
N SER A 420 -0.43 26.00 25.88
CA SER A 420 -1.68 26.30 26.60
C SER A 420 -2.59 25.08 26.77
N LEU A 421 -2.27 23.96 26.12
CA LEU A 421 -2.98 22.69 26.28
C LEU A 421 -2.37 21.77 27.34
N ALA A 422 -1.14 22.07 27.77
CA ALA A 422 -0.40 21.36 28.82
C ALA A 422 -0.79 21.90 30.20
#